data_AF-A0A437N428-F1
#
_entry.id   AF-A0A437N428-F1
#
_cell.length_a   1.000
_cell.length_b   1.000
_cell.length_c   1.000
_cell.angle_alpha   90.00
_cell.angle_beta   90.00
_cell.angle_gamma   90.00
#
_symmetry.space_group_name_H-M   'P 1'
#
loop_
_entity.id
_entity.type
_entity.pdbx_description
1 polymer ?
#
loop_
_entity_poly.entity_id
_entity_poly.type
_entity_poly.pdbx_seq_one_letter_code
_entity_poly.pdbx_strand_id
1 'polypeptide(L)'
;MVFKRKKSMWKDVSPTGAVADFVAVWQAAGRARWGYALAALVASGSVLSLIIREEHRAPPRMPGITYINSWRADRSDEEIKASNLVFERVKQQRAKERAEAEEETKRLYRMLGKISGMDTDKIEREAAAQREAEAKAQKAEADHMAAVKAAK
;
A
#
# COMPACT_ATOMS: atom_id res chain seq x y z
N MET A 1 -31.91 7.20 -58.62
CA MET A 1 -30.98 6.30 -57.90
C MET A 1 -31.29 6.40 -56.42
N VAL A 2 -31.74 5.29 -55.84
CA VAL A 2 -32.41 5.20 -54.54
C VAL A 2 -31.36 5.04 -53.43
N PHE A 3 -31.25 6.02 -52.52
CA PHE A 3 -30.61 5.79 -51.22
C PHE A 3 -31.68 5.41 -50.19
N LYS A 4 -32.00 4.11 -50.17
CA LYS A 4 -32.82 3.47 -49.15
C LYS A 4 -32.07 3.59 -47.82
N ARG A 5 -32.41 4.60 -47.00
CA ARG A 5 -31.82 4.80 -45.67
C ARG A 5 -31.99 3.50 -44.87
N LYS A 6 -30.85 2.90 -44.52
CA LYS A 6 -30.76 1.66 -43.76
C LYS A 6 -31.52 1.83 -42.43
N LYS A 7 -32.27 0.79 -42.06
CA LYS A 7 -33.12 0.63 -40.88
C LYS A 7 -32.67 1.51 -39.69
N SER A 8 -33.41 2.58 -39.44
CA SER A 8 -33.34 3.31 -38.17
C SER A 8 -34.04 2.46 -37.11
N MET A 9 -33.38 2.17 -36.00
CA MET A 9 -33.96 1.43 -34.86
C MET A 9 -35.28 2.05 -34.37
N TRP A 10 -35.46 3.35 -34.62
CA TRP A 10 -36.63 4.12 -34.22
C TRP A 10 -37.82 3.99 -35.16
N LYS A 11 -37.65 3.38 -36.34
CA LYS A 11 -38.74 3.22 -37.32
C LYS A 11 -39.78 2.21 -36.86
N ASP A 12 -39.37 1.22 -36.08
CA ASP A 12 -40.23 0.14 -35.58
C ASP A 12 -40.61 0.35 -34.09
N VAL A 13 -40.15 1.43 -33.47
CA VAL A 13 -40.46 1.78 -32.07
C VAL A 13 -41.63 2.76 -32.06
N SER A 14 -42.79 2.30 -31.58
CA SER A 14 -43.97 3.14 -31.36
C SER A 14 -44.23 3.30 -29.85
N PRO A 15 -44.08 4.51 -29.28
CA PRO A 15 -44.34 4.75 -27.86
C PRO A 15 -45.79 4.41 -27.46
N THR A 16 -46.73 4.70 -28.36
CA THR A 16 -48.16 4.37 -28.19
C THR A 16 -48.42 2.87 -28.24
N GLY A 17 -47.71 2.13 -29.11
CA GLY A 17 -47.80 0.67 -29.18
C GLY A 17 -47.24 -0.02 -27.94
N ALA A 18 -46.14 0.49 -27.38
CA ALA A 18 -45.56 -0.04 -26.15
C ALA A 18 -46.50 0.10 -24.93
N VAL A 19 -47.21 1.23 -24.82
CA VAL A 19 -48.21 1.43 -23.76
C VAL A 19 -49.41 0.50 -23.96
N ALA A 20 -49.89 0.36 -25.21
CA ALA A 20 -51.01 -0.53 -25.50
C ALA A 20 -50.67 -2.00 -25.19
N ASP A 21 -49.46 -2.45 -25.53
CA ASP A 21 -48.95 -3.79 -25.22
C ASP A 21 -48.84 -4.00 -23.71
N PHE A 22 -48.29 -3.03 -22.97
CA PHE A 22 -48.25 -3.08 -21.51
C PHE A 22 -49.66 -3.19 -20.89
N VAL A 23 -50.63 -2.42 -21.37
CA VAL A 23 -52.02 -2.49 -20.89
C VAL A 23 -52.64 -3.86 -21.19
N ALA A 24 -52.38 -4.43 -22.37
CA ALA A 24 -52.86 -5.75 -22.73
C ALA A 24 -52.29 -6.84 -21.80
N VAL A 25 -50.99 -6.83 -21.55
CA VAL A 25 -50.32 -7.75 -20.61
C VAL A 25 -50.81 -7.56 -19.17
N TRP A 26 -50.99 -6.31 -18.75
CA TRP A 26 -51.49 -5.97 -17.42
C TRP A 26 -52.90 -6.48 -17.16
N GLN A 27 -53.78 -6.40 -18.17
CA GLN A 27 -55.12 -6.97 -18.11
C GLN A 27 -55.11 -8.50 -18.17
N ALA A 28 -54.25 -9.09 -19.03
CA ALA A 28 -54.09 -10.54 -19.16
C ALA A 28 -53.61 -11.23 -17.88
N ALA A 29 -52.81 -10.53 -17.05
CA ALA A 29 -52.35 -11.03 -15.75
C ALA A 29 -53.47 -11.25 -14.70
N GLY A 30 -54.69 -10.79 -14.97
CA GLY A 30 -55.88 -11.09 -14.16
C GLY A 30 -55.75 -10.64 -12.71
N ARG A 31 -56.18 -11.49 -11.76
CA ARG A 31 -56.16 -11.15 -10.32
C ARG A 31 -54.76 -11.12 -9.72
N ALA A 32 -53.78 -11.79 -10.33
CA ALA A 32 -52.41 -11.87 -9.85
C ALA A 32 -51.54 -10.65 -10.21
N ARG A 33 -52.05 -9.71 -11.03
CA ARG A 33 -51.32 -8.50 -11.48
C ARG A 33 -50.66 -7.70 -10.36
N TRP A 34 -51.32 -7.59 -9.20
CA TRP A 34 -50.77 -6.90 -8.04
C TRP A 34 -49.62 -7.67 -7.37
N GLY A 35 -49.66 -9.01 -7.42
CA GLY A 35 -48.56 -9.85 -6.93
C GLY A 35 -47.32 -9.71 -7.81
N TYR A 36 -47.48 -9.72 -9.13
CA TYR A 36 -46.36 -9.47 -10.05
C TYR A 36 -45.80 -8.06 -9.92
N ALA A 37 -46.66 -7.05 -9.77
CA ALA A 37 -46.24 -5.67 -9.54
C ALA A 37 -45.43 -5.53 -8.24
N LEU A 38 -45.91 -6.14 -7.15
CA LEU A 38 -45.20 -6.15 -5.88
C LEU A 38 -43.85 -6.87 -5.99
N ALA A 39 -43.81 -8.04 -6.65
CA ALA A 39 -42.56 -8.77 -6.86
C ALA A 39 -41.54 -7.97 -7.68
N ALA A 40 -41.99 -7.29 -8.75
CA ALA A 40 -41.13 -6.42 -9.55
C ALA A 40 -40.62 -5.21 -8.76
N LEU A 41 -41.46 -4.61 -7.92
CA LEU A 41 -41.09 -3.51 -7.05
C LEU A 41 -40.08 -3.94 -5.98
N VAL A 42 -40.28 -5.11 -5.35
CA VAL A 42 -39.34 -5.67 -4.38
C VAL A 42 -38.01 -6.02 -5.04
N ALA A 43 -38.03 -6.65 -6.22
CA ALA A 43 -36.82 -6.99 -6.96
C ALA A 43 -36.02 -5.73 -7.33
N SER A 44 -36.68 -4.72 -7.91
CA SER A 44 -36.02 -3.48 -8.33
C SER A 44 -35.59 -2.61 -7.12
N GLY A 45 -36.47 -2.50 -6.13
CA GLY A 45 -36.24 -1.74 -4.91
C GLY A 45 -35.14 -2.33 -4.03
N SER A 46 -34.96 -3.65 -4.01
CA SER A 46 -33.86 -4.27 -3.26
C SER A 46 -32.51 -3.89 -3.83
N VAL A 47 -32.36 -3.88 -5.16
CA VAL A 47 -31.14 -3.42 -5.84
C VAL A 47 -30.88 -1.94 -5.58
N LEU A 48 -31.90 -1.08 -5.75
CA LEU A 48 -31.76 0.35 -5.51
C LEU A 48 -31.49 0.68 -4.03
N SER A 49 -32.01 -0.11 -3.10
CA SER A 49 -31.76 0.04 -1.66
C SER A 49 -30.29 -0.17 -1.31
N LEU A 50 -29.59 -1.08 -1.99
CA LEU A 50 -28.15 -1.26 -1.79
C LEU A 50 -27.36 -0.01 -2.22
N ILE A 51 -27.75 0.61 -3.32
CA ILE A 51 -27.09 1.80 -3.87
C ILE A 51 -27.32 3.02 -2.96
N ILE A 52 -28.55 3.22 -2.47
CA ILE A 52 -28.88 4.37 -1.61
C ILE A 52 -28.12 4.34 -0.27
N ARG A 53 -27.76 3.14 0.20
CA ARG A 53 -27.04 2.96 1.47
C ARG A 53 -25.53 3.19 1.34
N GLU A 54 -25.03 3.38 0.13
CA GLU A 54 -23.62 3.67 -0.10
C GLU A 54 -23.34 5.13 0.25
N GLU A 55 -22.83 5.37 1.46
CA GLU A 55 -22.29 6.68 1.82
C GLU A 55 -20.99 6.91 1.04
N HIS A 56 -21.07 7.74 -0.01
CA HIS A 56 -19.89 8.33 -0.60
C HIS A 56 -19.26 9.29 0.42
N ARG A 57 -18.33 8.78 1.23
CA ARG A 57 -17.50 9.61 2.10
C ARG A 57 -16.71 10.56 1.19
N ALA A 58 -16.98 11.86 1.31
CA ALA A 58 -16.20 12.88 0.62
C ALA A 58 -14.71 12.62 0.87
N PRO A 59 -13.83 12.83 -0.13
CA PRO A 59 -12.41 12.62 0.07
C PRO A 59 -11.96 13.43 1.29
N PRO A 60 -11.13 12.83 2.18
CA PRO A 60 -10.69 13.52 3.38
C PRO A 60 -10.05 14.86 2.98
N ARG A 61 -10.39 15.93 3.70
CA ARG A 61 -9.71 17.23 3.51
C ARG A 61 -8.21 17.01 3.69
N MET A 62 -7.40 17.57 2.79
CA MET A 62 -5.95 17.49 2.94
C MET A 62 -5.54 18.04 4.32
N PRO A 63 -4.70 17.34 5.08
CA PRO A 63 -4.22 17.84 6.36
C PRO A 63 -3.44 19.14 6.15
N GLY A 64 -3.57 20.08 7.08
CA GLY A 64 -2.71 21.27 7.10
C GLY A 64 -1.27 20.88 7.42
N ILE A 65 -0.33 21.25 6.57
CA ILE A 65 1.11 21.00 6.80
C ILE A 65 1.64 22.17 7.65
N THR A 66 2.04 21.88 8.89
CA THR A 66 2.76 22.84 9.73
C THR A 66 4.26 22.61 9.57
N TYR A 67 4.97 23.52 8.92
CA TYR A 67 6.42 23.47 8.83
C TYR A 67 7.05 24.03 10.10
N ILE A 68 7.78 23.17 10.82
CA ILE A 68 8.59 23.59 11.97
C ILE A 68 10.03 23.74 11.47
N ASN A 69 10.49 24.98 11.29
CA ASN A 69 11.88 25.26 10.95
C ASN A 69 12.75 25.11 12.20
N SER A 70 13.56 24.05 12.26
CA SER A 70 14.50 23.79 13.37
C SER A 70 15.80 24.60 13.25
N TRP A 71 16.00 25.30 12.14
CA TRP A 71 17.18 26.12 11.88
C TRP A 71 16.82 27.54 11.47
N ARG A 72 17.68 28.47 11.91
CA ARG A 72 17.75 29.85 11.43
C ARG A 72 18.00 29.87 9.92
N ALA A 73 17.12 30.53 9.16
CA ALA A 73 17.20 30.66 7.71
C ALA A 73 18.28 31.67 7.26
N ASP A 74 18.76 32.49 8.19
CA ASP A 74 19.78 33.52 8.01
C ASP A 74 21.21 33.04 8.33
N ARG A 75 21.41 31.73 8.47
CA ARG A 75 22.72 31.14 8.79
C ARG A 75 23.63 31.17 7.56
N SER A 76 24.88 31.57 7.73
CA SER A 76 25.89 31.58 6.68
C SER A 76 26.47 30.18 6.41
N ASP A 77 27.00 29.97 5.20
CA ASP A 77 27.66 28.71 4.81
C ASP A 77 28.86 28.36 5.72
N GLU A 78 29.57 29.37 6.24
CA GLU A 78 30.70 29.16 7.15
C GLU A 78 30.24 28.63 8.51
N GLU A 79 29.17 29.19 9.06
CA GLU A 79 28.55 28.71 10.31
C GLU A 79 28.01 27.29 10.15
N ILE A 80 27.46 26.94 8.98
CA ILE A 80 27.01 25.58 8.66
C ILE A 80 28.21 24.61 8.71
N LYS A 81 29.29 24.92 7.99
CA LYS A 81 30.51 24.08 7.97
C LYS A 81 31.11 23.91 9.36
N ALA A 82 31.19 25.00 10.14
CA ALA A 82 31.70 24.96 11.50
C ALA A 82 30.83 24.07 12.40
N SER A 83 29.50 24.20 12.31
CA SER A 83 28.58 23.37 13.09
C SER A 83 28.68 21.88 12.72
N ASN A 84 28.76 21.57 11.42
CA ASN A 84 28.90 20.20 10.93
C ASN A 84 30.21 19.56 11.41
N LEU A 85 31.33 20.30 11.39
CA LEU A 85 32.61 19.81 11.91
C LEU A 85 32.58 19.49 13.41
N VAL A 86 31.82 20.25 14.20
CA VAL A 86 31.61 19.95 15.62
C VAL A 86 30.73 18.70 15.77
N PHE A 87 29.64 18.61 15.02
CA PHE A 87 28.75 17.44 15.05
C PHE A 87 29.45 16.15 14.62
N GLU A 88 30.27 16.19 13.58
CA GLU A 88 31.05 15.03 13.13
C GLU A 88 32.03 14.57 14.21
N ARG A 89 32.71 15.50 14.90
CA ARG A 89 33.59 15.15 16.03
C ARG A 89 32.83 14.49 17.17
N VAL A 90 31.69 15.04 17.57
CA VAL A 90 30.84 14.47 18.63
C VAL A 90 30.31 13.09 18.21
N LYS A 91 29.91 12.94 16.94
CA LYS A 91 29.43 11.66 16.39
C LYS A 91 30.52 10.61 16.41
N GLN A 92 31.74 10.96 16.00
CA GLN A 92 32.89 10.05 16.04
C GLN A 92 33.25 9.64 17.47
N GLN A 93 33.26 10.58 18.43
CA GLN A 93 33.49 10.28 19.84
C GLN A 93 32.45 9.30 20.39
N ARG A 94 31.16 9.58 20.19
CA ARG A 94 30.08 8.68 20.64
C ARG A 94 30.12 7.32 19.95
N ALA A 95 30.50 7.27 18.68
CA ALA A 95 30.66 6.01 17.96
C ALA A 95 31.80 5.18 18.54
N LYS A 96 32.91 5.82 18.91
CA LYS A 96 34.03 5.17 19.58
C LYS A 96 33.64 4.63 20.95
N GLU A 97 33.00 5.45 21.79
CA GLU A 97 32.50 5.05 23.11
C GLU A 97 31.52 3.86 23.02
N ARG A 98 30.61 3.89 22.05
CA ARG A 98 29.67 2.77 21.81
C ARG A 98 30.40 1.50 21.37
N ALA A 99 31.36 1.60 20.46
CA ALA A 99 32.15 0.45 20.02
C ALA A 99 32.93 -0.16 21.19
N GLU A 100 33.53 0.66 22.04
CA GLU A 100 34.23 0.20 23.26
C GLU A 100 33.26 -0.50 24.22
N ALA A 101 32.09 0.09 24.48
CA ALA A 101 31.06 -0.50 25.34
C ALA A 101 30.49 -1.81 24.77
N GLU A 102 30.29 -1.90 23.45
CA GLU A 102 29.83 -3.11 22.78
C GLU A 102 30.87 -4.23 22.88
N GLU A 103 32.16 -3.94 22.69
CA GLU A 103 33.23 -4.92 22.84
C GLU A 103 33.37 -5.39 24.29
N GLU A 104 33.26 -4.48 25.26
CA GLU A 104 33.22 -4.84 26.68
C GLU A 104 32.02 -5.74 27.00
N THR A 105 30.83 -5.38 26.51
CA THR A 105 29.61 -6.16 26.68
C THR A 105 29.75 -7.57 26.10
N LYS A 106 30.25 -7.70 24.86
CA LYS A 106 30.53 -9.01 24.23
C LYS A 106 31.52 -9.82 25.06
N ARG A 107 32.58 -9.20 25.57
CA ARG A 107 33.57 -9.85 26.42
C ARG A 107 32.94 -10.38 27.72
N LEU A 108 32.11 -9.58 28.38
CA LEU A 108 31.41 -9.97 29.60
C LEU A 108 30.46 -11.14 29.34
N TYR A 109 29.67 -11.10 28.26
CA TYR A 109 28.80 -12.21 27.88
C TYR A 109 29.57 -13.48 27.53
N ARG A 110 30.71 -13.36 26.84
CA ARG A 110 31.60 -14.51 26.57
C ARG A 110 32.11 -15.13 27.88
N MET A 111 32.55 -14.29 28.82
CA MET A 111 33.00 -14.77 30.14
C MET A 111 31.88 -15.44 30.92
N LEU A 112 30.68 -14.84 30.95
CA LEU A 112 29.52 -15.37 31.63
C LEU A 112 29.12 -16.73 31.04
N GLY A 113 29.11 -16.85 29.70
CA GLY A 113 28.84 -18.11 29.00
C GLY A 113 29.85 -19.20 29.38
N LYS A 114 31.14 -18.88 29.44
CA LYS A 114 32.18 -19.83 29.88
C LYS A 114 31.95 -20.31 31.32
N ILE A 115 31.60 -19.38 32.22
CA ILE A 115 31.34 -19.71 33.64
C ILE A 115 30.07 -20.56 33.78
N SER A 116 29.03 -20.31 32.97
CA SER A 116 27.79 -21.11 32.99
C SER A 116 27.93 -22.48 32.31
N GLY A 117 29.14 -22.86 31.87
CA GLY A 117 29.40 -24.15 31.22
C GLY A 117 29.07 -24.20 29.72
N MET A 118 28.89 -23.05 29.06
CA MET A 118 28.67 -22.96 27.62
C MET A 118 30.02 -22.82 26.87
N ASP A 119 30.20 -23.59 25.80
CA ASP A 119 31.38 -23.49 24.92
C ASP A 119 31.22 -22.31 23.93
N THR A 120 31.55 -21.11 24.40
CA THR A 120 31.46 -19.88 23.60
C THR A 120 32.41 -19.87 22.42
N ASP A 121 33.55 -20.58 22.50
CA ASP A 121 34.58 -20.57 21.46
C ASP A 121 34.15 -21.44 20.26
N LYS A 122 33.38 -22.50 20.50
CA LYS A 122 32.69 -23.25 19.43
C LYS A 122 31.58 -22.41 18.78
N ILE A 123 30.75 -21.75 19.59
CA ILE A 123 29.65 -20.90 19.10
C ILE A 123 30.17 -19.77 18.21
N GLU A 124 31.27 -19.11 18.59
CA GLU A 124 31.87 -18.05 17.77
C GLU A 124 32.41 -18.54 16.43
N ARG A 125 33.00 -19.74 16.39
CA ARG A 125 33.47 -20.35 15.13
C ARG A 125 32.32 -20.69 14.20
N GLU A 126 31.26 -21.30 14.72
CA GLU A 126 30.06 -21.61 13.94
C GLU A 126 29.38 -20.33 13.43
N ALA A 127 29.28 -19.30 14.29
CA ALA A 127 28.72 -18.01 13.91
C ALA A 127 29.58 -17.28 12.85
N ALA A 128 30.91 -17.39 12.90
CA ALA A 128 31.79 -16.83 11.88
C ALA A 128 31.60 -17.53 10.52
N ALA A 129 31.57 -18.87 10.51
CA ALA A 129 31.33 -19.65 9.30
C ALA A 129 29.95 -19.33 8.69
N GLN A 130 28.93 -19.15 9.53
CA GLN A 130 27.59 -18.77 9.08
C GLN A 130 27.58 -17.35 8.48
N ARG A 131 28.21 -16.36 9.13
CA ARG A 131 28.33 -14.99 8.59
C ARG A 131 29.03 -14.95 7.24
N GLU A 132 30.08 -15.75 7.06
CA GLU A 132 30.77 -15.85 5.77
C GLU A 132 29.88 -16.46 4.68
N ALA A 133 29.11 -17.50 5.01
CA ALA A 133 28.17 -18.11 4.08
C ALA A 133 27.04 -17.15 3.69
N GLU A 134 26.48 -16.43 4.66
CA GLU A 134 25.45 -15.41 4.44
C GLU A 134 25.98 -14.24 3.60
N ALA A 135 27.21 -13.76 3.86
CA ALA A 135 27.83 -12.70 3.08
C ALA A 135 28.06 -13.11 1.61
N LYS A 136 28.42 -14.38 1.36
CA LYS A 136 28.56 -14.92 0.00
C LYS A 136 27.19 -15.02 -0.70
N ALA A 137 26.16 -15.48 0.01
CA ALA A 137 24.80 -15.56 -0.51
C ALA A 137 24.23 -14.18 -0.86
N GLN A 138 24.39 -13.19 0.03
CA GLN A 138 23.94 -11.81 -0.20
C GLN A 138 24.66 -11.15 -1.38
N LYS A 139 25.96 -11.41 -1.55
CA LYS A 139 26.70 -10.94 -2.75
C LYS A 139 26.16 -11.58 -4.02
N ALA A 140 25.97 -12.90 -4.04
CA ALA A 140 25.42 -13.60 -5.19
C ALA A 140 24.00 -13.12 -5.55
N GLU A 141 23.18 -12.84 -4.54
CA GLU A 141 21.84 -12.26 -4.73
C GLU A 141 21.90 -10.83 -5.26
N ALA A 142 22.79 -9.99 -4.72
CA ALA A 142 23.00 -8.63 -5.22
C ALA A 142 23.49 -8.62 -6.68
N ASP A 143 24.40 -9.52 -7.04
CA ASP A 143 24.92 -9.67 -8.40
C ASP A 143 23.83 -10.18 -9.36
N HIS A 144 23.01 -11.14 -8.93
CA HIS A 144 21.86 -11.63 -9.69
C HIS A 144 20.83 -10.52 -9.92
N MET A 145 20.50 -9.75 -8.89
CA MET A 145 19.57 -8.62 -8.99
C MET A 145 20.10 -7.50 -9.89
N ALA A 146 21.41 -7.24 -9.87
CA ALA A 146 22.05 -6.30 -10.77
C ALA A 146 21.98 -6.77 -12.24
N ALA A 147 22.20 -8.06 -12.50
CA ALA A 147 22.11 -8.65 -13.83
C ALA A 147 20.67 -8.62 -14.40
N VAL A 148 19.67 -8.95 -13.58
CA VAL A 148 18.25 -8.87 -13.96
C VAL A 148 17.84 -7.44 -14.29
N LYS A 149 18.35 -6.45 -13.55
CA LYS A 149 18.06 -5.03 -13.81
C LYS A 149 18.73 -4.53 -15.10
N ALA A 150 19.90 -5.03 -15.45
CA ALA A 150 20.60 -4.63 -16.68
C ALA A 150 19.99 -5.24 -17.96
N ALA A 151 19.23 -6.33 -17.83
CA ALA A 151 18.56 -7.01 -18.94
C ALA A 151 17.14 -6.46 -19.25
N LYS A 152 16.66 -5.47 -18.48
CA LYS A 152 15.35 -4.84 -18.62
C LYS A 152 15.50 -3.39 -19.09
#